data_AF-A0A8W8IN07-F1
#
_entry.id   AF-A0A8W8IN07-F1
#
_cell.length_a   1.000
_cell.length_b   1.000
_cell.length_c   1.000
_cell.angle_alpha   90.00
_cell.angle_beta   90.00
_cell.angle_gamma   90.00
#
_symmetry.space_group_name_H-M   'P 1'
#
loop_
_entity.id
_entity.type
_entity.pdbx_description
1 polymer ?
#
loop_
_entity_poly.entity_id
_entity_poly.type
_entity_poly.pdbx_seq_one_letter_code
_entity_poly.pdbx_strand_id
1 'polypeptide(L)'
;MAGNTKVQEIEVSAIKAEFDGTCRIIKDLGEFTHVLTLQPSGKDIIYKFQMTGKYPNAKPNVIIRCPALTEGQIEEMVKCMDTEADGTPMIQTMLTRAEQYLSANNINSSSKPKSGSGGNHENNGRKNKEKRKKRKEKQEEEEVKDEKKASMKTADDVIKRIQWDAELPQDEFLVGYIDRFLGIQEKYFTSFSWEDIASVDYSVLAVPKHRIEYFKYKDIKVWDKPRRIDNVFGSTGSKTTIYDVIANYEKNNPGSTKQDNGNYEDSDDDSDDGISVTIDGGASNSHMYNNDDDDDDDQATGFDKELCDDGYDKYWRNKERPNYFLAVRITDPDVAQTTEGIQDTILEHEPRFESCCMPLHCLHMTLCTIGLDTPEQVEHCVSVLNRLKPELASMAPKNIPIILKGIGHFFNRALYAKIEGAKELYEFVDHIKLCFKNEGIEIRDNHEFVPHMTIIKVTRPVGNSTGQKYIPPWLYSHKTDVDFGQQVLDNIYLCKMTHERREDGFYVTPACLTF
;
A
#
# COMPACT_ATOMS: atom_id res chain seq x y z
N MET A 1 -27.92 14.35 -26.06
CA MET A 1 -26.96 14.17 -24.94
C MET A 1 -27.03 15.28 -23.91
N ALA A 2 -27.03 16.58 -24.28
CA ALA A 2 -27.10 17.69 -23.31
C ALA A 2 -28.32 17.68 -22.36
N GLY A 3 -29.48 17.18 -22.81
CA GLY A 3 -30.68 17.04 -21.95
C GLY A 3 -30.53 15.99 -20.86
N ASN A 4 -29.87 14.86 -21.16
CA ASN A 4 -29.69 13.76 -20.21
C ASN A 4 -28.70 14.12 -19.10
N THR A 5 -27.60 14.80 -19.45
CA THR A 5 -26.60 15.27 -18.47
C THR A 5 -27.23 16.20 -17.43
N LYS A 6 -28.09 17.13 -17.86
CA LYS A 6 -28.77 18.05 -16.94
C LYS A 6 -29.75 17.34 -16.02
N VAL A 7 -30.45 16.31 -16.50
CA VAL A 7 -31.35 15.49 -15.67
C VAL A 7 -30.57 14.65 -14.66
N GLN A 8 -29.43 14.08 -15.06
CA GLN A 8 -28.52 13.37 -14.15
C GLN A 8 -28.02 14.28 -13.04
N GLU A 9 -27.56 15.49 -13.37
CA GLU A 9 -27.05 16.43 -12.37
C GLU A 9 -28.13 16.84 -11.35
N ILE A 10 -29.36 17.08 -11.81
CA ILE A 10 -30.48 17.43 -10.93
C ILE A 10 -30.78 16.29 -9.94
N GLU A 11 -30.86 15.05 -10.42
CA GLU A 11 -31.14 13.89 -9.57
C GLU A 11 -29.98 13.58 -8.61
N VAL A 12 -28.73 13.66 -9.09
CA VAL A 12 -27.52 13.49 -8.27
C VAL A 12 -27.47 14.54 -7.16
N SER A 13 -27.78 15.80 -7.46
CA SER A 13 -27.84 16.88 -6.47
C SER A 13 -28.95 16.67 -5.44
N ALA A 14 -30.13 16.19 -5.86
CA ALA A 14 -31.23 15.87 -4.95
C ALA A 14 -30.86 14.73 -3.99
N ILE A 15 -30.27 13.65 -4.51
CA ILE A 15 -29.81 12.51 -3.70
C ILE A 15 -28.69 12.94 -2.75
N LYS A 16 -27.75 13.79 -3.20
CA LYS A 16 -26.69 14.31 -2.32
C LYS A 16 -27.25 15.09 -1.14
N ALA A 17 -28.32 15.86 -1.36
CA ALA A 17 -28.98 16.63 -0.29
C ALA A 17 -29.76 15.73 0.69
N GLU A 18 -30.36 14.64 0.21
CA GLU A 18 -31.10 13.69 1.04
C GLU A 18 -30.19 12.79 1.90
N PHE A 19 -29.00 12.45 1.37
CA PHE A 19 -28.02 11.57 2.01
C PHE A 19 -26.75 12.32 2.43
N ASP A 20 -26.90 13.53 2.97
CA ASP A 20 -25.76 14.35 3.40
C ASP A 20 -24.86 13.61 4.40
N GLY A 21 -23.56 13.59 4.13
CA GLY A 21 -22.57 12.81 4.90
C GLY A 21 -22.58 11.28 4.71
N THR A 22 -23.52 10.72 3.94
CA THR A 22 -23.65 9.26 3.71
C THR A 22 -23.79 8.87 2.23
N CYS A 23 -23.56 9.83 1.33
CA CYS A 23 -23.54 9.67 -0.12
C CYS A 23 -22.16 10.04 -0.69
N ARG A 24 -21.60 9.14 -1.50
CA ARG A 24 -20.37 9.38 -2.28
C ARG A 24 -20.72 9.42 -3.77
N ILE A 25 -20.26 10.46 -4.47
CA ILE A 25 -20.48 10.63 -5.90
C ILE A 25 -19.12 10.69 -6.59
N ILE A 26 -18.94 9.83 -7.59
CA ILE A 26 -17.78 9.83 -8.49
C ILE A 26 -18.29 10.16 -9.88
N LYS A 27 -17.66 11.14 -10.53
CA LYS A 27 -17.96 11.54 -11.91
C LYS A 27 -16.93 10.92 -12.86
N ASP A 28 -17.36 10.63 -14.08
CA ASP A 28 -16.49 10.22 -15.20
C ASP A 28 -15.56 9.03 -14.86
N LEU A 29 -16.15 7.96 -14.33
CA LEU A 29 -15.44 6.73 -13.99
C LEU A 29 -15.62 5.68 -15.10
N GLY A 30 -14.66 5.61 -16.02
CA GLY A 30 -14.71 4.68 -17.16
C GLY A 30 -15.88 4.99 -18.10
N GLU A 31 -16.79 4.04 -18.30
CA GLU A 31 -18.01 4.23 -19.11
C GLU A 31 -19.17 4.90 -18.36
N PHE A 32 -19.03 5.12 -17.04
CA PHE A 32 -20.07 5.68 -16.20
C PHE A 32 -19.90 7.20 -16.04
N THR A 33 -20.95 7.95 -16.37
CA THR A 33 -20.99 9.39 -16.14
C THR A 33 -21.08 9.72 -14.66
N HIS A 34 -21.84 8.93 -13.90
CA HIS A 34 -21.99 9.09 -12.45
C HIS A 34 -22.03 7.72 -11.76
N VAL A 35 -21.27 7.59 -10.67
CA VAL A 35 -21.34 6.45 -9.75
C VAL A 35 -21.72 6.98 -8.37
N LEU A 36 -22.89 6.58 -7.87
CA LEU A 36 -23.44 6.98 -6.59
C LEU A 36 -23.36 5.81 -5.62
N THR A 37 -22.72 6.00 -4.47
CA THR A 37 -22.74 5.05 -3.36
C THR A 37 -23.51 5.67 -2.20
N LEU A 38 -24.61 5.06 -1.80
CA LEU A 38 -25.57 5.56 -0.80
C LEU A 38 -25.64 4.60 0.38
N GLN A 39 -25.54 5.12 1.60
CA GLN A 39 -25.77 4.36 2.83
C GLN A 39 -26.84 5.07 3.68
N PRO A 40 -28.07 4.57 3.75
CA PRO A 40 -29.10 5.20 4.58
C PRO A 40 -28.69 5.22 6.06
N SER A 41 -28.90 6.36 6.72
CA SER A 41 -28.51 6.54 8.13
C SER A 41 -29.16 5.49 9.05
N GLY A 42 -28.33 4.86 9.89
CA GLY A 42 -28.78 3.81 10.82
C GLY A 42 -29.06 2.44 10.18
N LYS A 43 -28.83 2.28 8.87
CA LYS A 43 -28.94 0.99 8.18
C LYS A 43 -27.57 0.48 7.71
N ASP A 44 -27.31 -0.81 7.93
CA ASP A 44 -26.15 -1.56 7.43
C ASP A 44 -26.46 -2.13 6.03
N ILE A 45 -26.83 -1.23 5.12
CA ILE A 45 -27.08 -1.52 3.70
C ILE A 45 -26.47 -0.40 2.86
N ILE A 46 -25.75 -0.80 1.82
CA ILE A 46 -25.10 0.11 0.87
C ILE A 46 -25.69 -0.16 -0.51
N TYR A 47 -26.17 0.89 -1.16
CA TYR A 47 -26.62 0.86 -2.55
C TYR A 47 -25.59 1.57 -3.42
N LYS A 48 -25.14 0.92 -4.49
CA LYS A 48 -24.28 1.54 -5.50
C LYS A 48 -25.00 1.56 -6.85
N PHE A 49 -25.21 2.75 -7.38
CA PHE A 49 -25.82 3.01 -8.68
C PHE A 49 -24.75 3.48 -9.65
N GLN A 50 -24.63 2.83 -10.80
CA GLN A 50 -23.70 3.23 -11.87
C GLN A 50 -24.51 3.66 -13.09
N MET A 51 -24.39 4.94 -13.44
CA MET A 51 -25.14 5.59 -14.50
C MET A 51 -24.25 5.77 -15.71
N THR A 52 -24.74 5.44 -16.90
CA THR A 52 -24.07 5.74 -18.17
C THR A 52 -24.62 7.03 -18.77
N GLY A 53 -23.98 7.55 -19.83
CA GLY A 53 -24.47 8.74 -20.55
C GLY A 53 -25.87 8.58 -21.18
N LYS A 54 -26.43 7.37 -21.20
CA LYS A 54 -27.78 7.08 -21.70
C LYS A 54 -28.88 7.21 -20.63
N TYR A 55 -28.53 7.25 -19.34
CA TYR A 55 -29.49 7.48 -18.26
C TYR A 55 -30.14 8.89 -18.40
N PRO A 56 -31.45 9.07 -18.13
CA PRO A 56 -32.42 8.10 -17.58
C PRO A 56 -33.13 7.19 -18.61
N ASN A 57 -32.78 7.27 -19.90
CA ASN A 57 -33.37 6.40 -20.92
C ASN A 57 -32.82 4.96 -20.90
N ALA A 58 -31.80 4.71 -20.07
CA ALA A 58 -31.23 3.41 -19.79
C ALA A 58 -31.09 3.25 -18.27
N LYS A 59 -31.37 2.05 -17.76
CA LYS A 59 -31.33 1.74 -16.33
C LYS A 59 -29.90 1.83 -15.80
N PRO A 60 -29.70 2.27 -14.54
CA PRO A 60 -28.41 2.22 -13.90
C PRO A 60 -28.07 0.76 -13.51
N ASN A 61 -26.79 0.42 -13.44
CA ASN A 61 -26.36 -0.82 -12.81
C ASN A 61 -26.48 -0.66 -11.28
N VAL A 62 -27.12 -1.61 -10.61
CA VAL A 62 -27.41 -1.56 -9.17
C VAL A 62 -26.68 -2.69 -8.46
N ILE A 63 -25.85 -2.32 -7.49
CA ILE A 63 -25.13 -3.25 -6.61
C ILE A 63 -25.59 -2.97 -5.18
N ILE A 64 -26.07 -3.99 -4.49
CA ILE A 64 -26.53 -3.91 -3.09
C ILE A 64 -25.56 -4.71 -2.22
N ARG A 65 -25.07 -4.12 -1.14
CA ARG A 65 -24.32 -4.82 -0.09
C ARG A 65 -25.04 -4.68 1.23
N CYS A 66 -25.51 -5.78 1.78
CA CYS A 66 -26.12 -5.84 3.10
C CYS A 66 -25.73 -7.16 3.78
N PRO A 67 -25.01 -7.15 4.91
CA PRO A 67 -24.63 -8.37 5.61
C PRO A 67 -25.82 -9.21 6.11
N ALA A 68 -27.00 -8.61 6.19
CA ALA A 68 -28.24 -9.28 6.59
C ALA A 68 -29.00 -9.94 5.42
N LEU A 69 -28.55 -9.76 4.17
CA LEU A 69 -29.15 -10.35 2.97
C LEU A 69 -28.26 -11.46 2.41
N THR A 70 -28.89 -12.57 2.01
CA THR A 70 -28.25 -13.60 1.18
C THR A 70 -28.18 -13.18 -0.28
N GLU A 71 -27.31 -13.80 -1.08
CA GLU A 71 -27.17 -13.51 -2.51
C GLU A 71 -28.52 -13.65 -3.27
N GLY A 72 -29.30 -14.69 -2.97
CA GLY A 72 -30.63 -14.88 -3.57
C GLY A 72 -31.65 -13.80 -3.20
N GLN A 73 -31.58 -13.27 -1.98
CA GLN A 73 -32.44 -12.15 -1.56
C GLN A 73 -32.00 -10.82 -2.19
N ILE A 74 -30.70 -10.64 -2.42
CA ILE A 74 -30.17 -9.49 -3.16
C ILE A 74 -30.67 -9.52 -4.61
N GLU A 75 -30.63 -10.67 -5.28
CA GLU A 75 -31.15 -10.82 -6.64
C GLU A 75 -32.65 -10.53 -6.73
N GLU A 76 -33.44 -11.03 -5.77
CA GLU A 76 -34.88 -10.76 -5.72
C GLU A 76 -35.17 -9.27 -5.44
N MET A 77 -34.40 -8.66 -4.54
CA MET A 77 -34.50 -7.24 -4.23
C MET A 77 -34.17 -6.37 -5.44
N VAL A 78 -33.12 -6.68 -6.20
CA VAL A 78 -32.78 -5.98 -7.44
C VAL A 78 -33.89 -6.13 -8.49
N LYS A 79 -34.54 -7.30 -8.58
CA LYS A 79 -35.74 -7.49 -9.44
C LYS A 79 -36.92 -6.63 -8.98
N CYS A 80 -37.17 -6.51 -7.67
CA CYS A 80 -38.23 -5.65 -7.13
C CYS A 80 -37.96 -4.15 -7.31
N MET A 81 -36.68 -3.74 -7.33
CA MET A 81 -36.27 -2.37 -7.60
C MET A 81 -36.44 -2.00 -9.08
N ASP A 82 -36.68 -2.96 -9.98
CA ASP A 82 -36.71 -2.72 -11.41
C ASP A 82 -37.85 -1.78 -11.82
N THR A 83 -37.52 -0.71 -12.55
CA THR A 83 -38.44 0.35 -13.01
C THR A 83 -38.37 0.49 -14.53
N GLU A 84 -39.40 1.08 -15.15
CA GLU A 84 -39.38 1.38 -16.58
C GLU A 84 -38.47 2.57 -16.87
N ALA A 85 -37.64 2.47 -17.90
CA ALA A 85 -36.75 3.56 -18.33
C ALA A 85 -37.49 4.49 -19.31
N ASP A 86 -38.44 5.25 -18.80
CA ASP A 86 -39.32 6.16 -19.55
C ASP A 86 -38.72 7.56 -19.79
N GLY A 87 -37.46 7.75 -19.40
CA GLY A 87 -36.76 9.03 -19.50
C GLY A 87 -36.92 9.93 -18.26
N THR A 88 -37.49 9.41 -17.17
CA THR A 88 -37.54 10.10 -15.88
C THR A 88 -36.47 9.59 -14.88
N PRO A 89 -35.98 10.46 -13.97
CA PRO A 89 -35.21 10.07 -12.79
C PRO A 89 -35.85 8.91 -12.02
N MET A 90 -35.13 7.81 -11.81
CA MET A 90 -35.68 6.58 -11.25
C MET A 90 -35.01 6.12 -9.95
N ILE A 91 -33.85 6.67 -9.56
CA ILE A 91 -33.09 6.17 -8.39
C ILE A 91 -33.91 6.30 -7.10
N GLN A 92 -34.65 7.40 -6.92
CA GLN A 92 -35.50 7.58 -5.74
C GLN A 92 -36.64 6.55 -5.67
N THR A 93 -37.21 6.21 -6.82
CA THR A 93 -38.26 5.18 -6.91
C THR A 93 -37.68 3.80 -6.61
N MET A 94 -36.47 3.51 -7.10
CA MET A 94 -35.75 2.28 -6.81
C MET A 94 -35.46 2.16 -5.30
N LEU A 95 -35.01 3.22 -4.64
CA LEU A 95 -34.79 3.26 -3.19
C LEU A 95 -36.09 3.03 -2.40
N THR A 96 -37.19 3.64 -2.83
CA THR A 96 -38.50 3.44 -2.19
C THR A 96 -38.95 1.97 -2.27
N ARG A 97 -38.76 1.32 -3.43
CA ARG A 97 -39.09 -0.11 -3.61
C ARG A 97 -38.15 -1.03 -2.82
N ALA A 98 -36.87 -0.66 -2.71
CA ALA A 98 -35.91 -1.34 -1.86
C ALA A 98 -36.37 -1.35 -0.38
N GLU A 99 -36.84 -0.21 0.13
CA GLU A 99 -37.36 -0.12 1.50
C GLU A 99 -38.66 -0.92 1.71
N GLN A 100 -39.54 -0.96 0.71
CA GLN A 100 -40.74 -1.80 0.74
C GLN A 100 -40.39 -3.29 0.81
N TYR A 101 -39.40 -3.74 0.03
CA TYR A 101 -38.92 -5.13 0.06
C TYR A 101 -38.33 -5.50 1.43
N LEU A 102 -37.49 -4.63 2.00
CA LEU A 102 -36.92 -4.85 3.33
C LEU A 102 -38.01 -4.92 4.42
N SER A 103 -39.04 -4.07 4.30
CA SER A 103 -40.18 -4.04 5.23
C SER A 103 -41.06 -5.28 5.11
N ALA A 104 -41.35 -5.72 3.89
CA ALA A 104 -42.19 -6.90 3.63
C ALA A 104 -41.55 -8.20 4.11
N ASN A 105 -40.22 -8.30 4.04
CA ASN A 105 -39.47 -9.49 4.44
C ASN A 105 -38.97 -9.45 5.89
N ASN A 106 -39.37 -8.45 6.69
CA ASN A 106 -38.92 -8.24 8.07
C ASN A 106 -37.38 -8.26 8.23
N ILE A 107 -36.66 -7.75 7.23
CA ILE A 107 -35.19 -7.79 7.22
C ILE A 107 -34.69 -6.59 8.00
N ASN A 108 -34.18 -6.83 9.20
CA ASN A 108 -33.72 -5.77 10.07
C ASN A 108 -32.32 -5.31 9.64
N SER A 109 -32.25 -4.38 8.71
CA SER A 109 -31.00 -3.75 8.26
C SER A 109 -30.40 -2.80 9.31
N SER A 110 -30.94 -2.71 10.54
CA SER A 110 -30.41 -1.84 11.58
C SER A 110 -29.05 -2.35 12.09
N SER A 111 -28.07 -1.47 12.23
CA SER A 111 -26.83 -1.78 12.96
C SER A 111 -27.15 -2.10 14.43
N LYS A 112 -27.12 -3.37 14.85
CA LYS A 112 -27.19 -3.76 16.28
C LYS A 112 -25.86 -4.33 16.77
N PRO A 113 -25.47 -4.04 18.04
CA PRO A 113 -24.26 -4.57 18.64
C PRO A 113 -24.37 -6.10 18.78
N LYS A 114 -23.26 -6.79 18.51
CA LYS A 114 -23.15 -8.25 18.64
C LYS A 114 -23.47 -8.68 20.09
N SER A 115 -24.66 -9.24 20.29
CA SER A 115 -24.90 -10.30 21.28
C SER A 115 -25.41 -11.52 20.52
N GLY A 116 -24.73 -12.65 20.74
CA GLY A 116 -24.92 -13.88 20.00
C GLY A 116 -26.32 -14.47 20.15
N SER A 117 -26.96 -14.60 18.99
CA SER A 117 -27.96 -15.57 18.52
C SER A 117 -28.60 -16.52 19.53
N GLY A 118 -29.94 -16.51 19.52
CA GLY A 118 -30.75 -17.64 19.94
C GLY A 118 -32.00 -17.74 19.07
N GLY A 119 -32.23 -18.92 18.51
CA GLY A 119 -33.53 -19.38 18.01
C GLY A 119 -33.35 -20.65 17.17
N ASN A 120 -34.22 -21.66 17.16
CA ASN A 120 -35.29 -22.10 18.05
C ASN A 120 -35.74 -23.47 17.48
N HIS A 121 -35.94 -24.50 18.30
CA HIS A 121 -37.17 -25.32 18.30
C HIS A 121 -37.11 -26.48 19.30
N GLU A 122 -38.30 -26.71 19.85
CA GLU A 122 -38.77 -27.68 20.85
C GLU A 122 -38.48 -29.15 20.44
N ASN A 123 -38.45 -30.17 21.29
CA ASN A 123 -39.21 -30.45 22.51
C ASN A 123 -38.55 -31.62 23.30
N ASN A 124 -38.99 -31.79 24.55
CA ASN A 124 -38.86 -32.94 25.46
C ASN A 124 -37.76 -32.95 26.55
N GLY A 125 -38.26 -32.98 27.80
CA GLY A 125 -37.88 -34.07 28.70
C GLY A 125 -36.90 -33.75 29.82
N ARG A 126 -37.39 -33.10 30.88
CA ARG A 126 -37.08 -33.35 32.30
C ARG A 126 -35.84 -34.23 32.57
N LYS A 127 -34.69 -33.61 32.89
CA LYS A 127 -33.62 -34.10 33.79
C LYS A 127 -32.35 -33.26 33.59
N ASN A 128 -32.24 -32.07 34.22
CA ASN A 128 -30.92 -31.46 34.51
C ASN A 128 -30.95 -30.20 35.39
N LYS A 129 -31.98 -30.05 36.24
CA LYS A 129 -32.09 -28.88 37.15
C LYS A 129 -31.14 -28.91 38.36
N GLU A 130 -30.39 -30.00 38.57
CA GLU A 130 -29.50 -30.14 39.75
C GLU A 130 -28.02 -29.90 39.45
N LYS A 131 -27.54 -30.08 38.21
CA LYS A 131 -26.10 -29.87 37.89
C LYS A 131 -25.71 -28.40 37.67
N ARG A 132 -26.67 -27.52 37.41
CA ARG A 132 -26.42 -26.09 37.15
C ARG A 132 -26.45 -25.21 38.40
N LYS A 133 -26.91 -25.75 39.54
CA LYS A 133 -26.88 -25.09 40.85
C LYS A 133 -25.50 -25.22 41.53
N LYS A 134 -24.85 -26.37 41.39
CA LYS A 134 -23.50 -26.65 41.93
C LYS A 134 -22.34 -25.91 41.24
N ARG A 135 -22.56 -25.28 40.09
CA ARG A 135 -21.55 -24.47 39.40
C ARG A 135 -21.72 -22.96 39.62
N LYS A 136 -22.80 -22.55 40.29
CA LYS A 136 -23.07 -21.15 40.68
C LYS A 136 -22.61 -20.84 42.12
N GLU A 137 -22.40 -21.85 42.95
CA GLU A 137 -21.94 -21.71 44.36
C GLU A 137 -20.42 -21.89 44.52
N LYS A 138 -19.64 -21.92 43.42
CA LYS A 138 -18.17 -22.09 43.46
C LYS A 138 -17.40 -20.96 42.77
N GLN A 139 -18.04 -19.80 42.62
CA GLN A 139 -17.45 -18.56 42.10
C GLN A 139 -17.80 -17.34 42.99
N GLU A 140 -18.00 -17.56 44.30
CA GLU A 140 -18.28 -16.48 45.27
C GLU A 140 -17.23 -16.33 46.38
N GLU A 141 -16.08 -17.01 46.28
CA GLU A 141 -14.93 -16.77 47.19
C GLU A 141 -13.65 -16.53 46.38
N GLU A 142 -13.57 -15.33 45.83
CA GLU A 142 -12.37 -14.47 45.73
C GLU A 142 -12.78 -13.19 44.99
N GLU A 143 -13.71 -12.44 45.59
CA GLU A 143 -13.95 -11.04 45.21
C GLU A 143 -12.84 -10.18 45.85
N VAL A 144 -11.65 -10.20 45.25
CA VAL A 144 -10.81 -9.01 45.28
C VAL A 144 -11.52 -8.01 44.38
N LYS A 145 -11.90 -6.85 44.92
CA LYS A 145 -12.55 -5.76 44.20
C LYS A 145 -11.66 -5.29 43.04
N ASP A 146 -11.77 -5.93 41.88
CA ASP A 146 -11.35 -5.36 40.61
C ASP A 146 -12.43 -4.35 40.21
N GLU A 147 -12.17 -3.09 40.51
CA GLU A 147 -12.91 -1.97 39.92
C GLU A 147 -12.98 -2.20 38.41
N LYS A 148 -14.20 -2.33 37.85
CA LYS A 148 -14.40 -2.54 36.41
C LYS A 148 -13.77 -1.38 35.65
N LYS A 149 -12.56 -1.59 35.12
CA LYS A 149 -11.82 -0.61 34.32
C LYS A 149 -12.70 -0.15 33.16
N ALA A 150 -12.70 1.16 32.89
CA ALA A 150 -13.51 1.77 31.84
C ALA A 150 -13.35 1.03 30.50
N SER A 151 -14.47 0.85 29.79
CA SER A 151 -14.51 0.14 28.51
C SER A 151 -13.68 0.90 27.47
N MET A 152 -12.63 0.26 26.96
CA MET A 152 -11.74 0.84 25.96
C MET A 152 -12.28 0.56 24.56
N LYS A 153 -12.20 1.55 23.67
CA LYS A 153 -12.59 1.39 22.26
C LYS A 153 -11.70 0.37 21.57
N THR A 154 -12.25 -0.32 20.57
CA THR A 154 -11.54 -1.40 19.88
C THR A 154 -10.60 -0.85 18.81
N ALA A 155 -9.64 -1.65 18.35
CA ALA A 155 -8.76 -1.27 17.25
C ALA A 155 -9.56 -0.91 15.97
N ASP A 156 -10.71 -1.57 15.73
CA ASP A 156 -11.59 -1.27 14.60
C ASP A 156 -12.23 0.12 14.70
N ASP A 157 -12.55 0.57 15.91
CA ASP A 157 -13.08 1.91 16.15
C ASP A 157 -12.00 2.98 15.90
N VAL A 158 -10.76 2.70 16.28
CA VAL A 158 -9.61 3.59 16.03
C VAL A 158 -9.29 3.67 14.54
N ILE A 159 -9.30 2.53 13.83
CA ILE A 159 -9.12 2.48 12.37
C ILE A 159 -10.17 3.33 11.67
N LYS A 160 -11.45 3.14 12.00
CA LYS A 160 -12.53 3.95 11.43
C LYS A 160 -12.34 5.44 11.76
N ARG A 161 -11.95 5.77 12.99
CA ARG A 161 -11.74 7.16 13.37
C ARG A 161 -10.66 7.83 12.51
N ILE A 162 -9.52 7.16 12.31
CA ILE A 162 -8.42 7.69 11.49
C ILE A 162 -8.84 7.70 10.00
N GLN A 163 -9.52 6.66 9.51
CA GLN A 163 -9.92 6.52 8.10
C GLN A 163 -10.99 7.53 7.66
N TRP A 164 -11.91 7.90 8.55
CA TRP A 164 -13.08 8.73 8.22
C TRP A 164 -12.99 10.16 8.72
N ASP A 165 -12.02 10.49 9.59
CA ASP A 165 -11.82 11.87 10.04
C ASP A 165 -10.92 12.64 9.07
N ALA A 166 -11.46 13.68 8.45
CA ALA A 166 -10.74 14.52 7.51
C ALA A 166 -9.75 15.48 8.19
N GLU A 167 -9.91 15.73 9.50
CA GLU A 167 -9.01 16.58 10.27
C GLU A 167 -7.79 15.83 10.81
N LEU A 168 -7.78 14.49 10.70
CA LEU A 168 -6.67 13.65 11.11
C LEU A 168 -5.81 13.29 9.89
N PRO A 169 -4.52 13.64 9.88
CA PRO A 169 -3.64 13.31 8.77
C PRO A 169 -3.24 11.83 8.87
N GLN A 170 -3.82 10.99 8.01
CA GLN A 170 -3.71 9.52 8.08
C GLN A 170 -2.28 9.00 7.90
N ASP A 171 -1.47 9.74 7.16
CA ASP A 171 -0.04 9.50 6.90
C ASP A 171 0.81 9.65 8.17
N GLU A 172 0.31 10.35 9.19
CA GLU A 172 1.02 10.58 10.45
C GLU A 172 0.83 9.44 11.47
N PHE A 173 -0.03 8.46 11.15
CA PHE A 173 -0.35 7.35 12.04
C PHE A 173 0.43 6.08 11.68
N LEU A 174 1.02 5.45 12.70
CA LEU A 174 1.66 4.13 12.61
C LEU A 174 0.81 3.08 13.34
N VAL A 175 0.80 1.87 12.81
CA VAL A 175 0.11 0.70 13.38
C VAL A 175 1.12 -0.35 13.77
N GLY A 176 1.16 -0.67 15.07
CA GLY A 176 1.91 -1.79 15.62
C GLY A 176 1.05 -3.05 15.62
N TYR A 177 1.46 -4.08 14.89
CA TYR A 177 0.75 -5.36 14.80
C TYR A 177 1.68 -6.56 15.00
N ILE A 178 1.13 -7.65 15.53
CA ILE A 178 1.86 -8.91 15.70
C ILE A 178 1.80 -9.70 14.40
N ASP A 179 2.93 -9.82 13.72
CA ASP A 179 3.14 -10.76 12.63
C ASP A 179 3.32 -12.20 13.16
N ARG A 180 2.91 -13.19 12.36
CA ARG A 180 2.95 -14.61 12.74
C ARG A 180 4.39 -15.12 12.95
N PHE A 181 5.36 -14.56 12.25
CA PHE A 181 6.73 -15.04 12.22
C PHE A 181 7.73 -14.00 12.72
N LEU A 182 7.46 -12.70 12.50
CA LEU A 182 8.41 -11.61 12.78
C LEU A 182 8.13 -10.83 14.07
N GLY A 183 7.15 -11.25 14.87
CA GLY A 183 6.79 -10.56 16.11
C GLY A 183 6.09 -9.21 15.86
N ILE A 184 6.31 -8.22 16.72
CA ILE A 184 5.66 -6.91 16.57
C ILE A 184 6.34 -6.14 15.45
N GLN A 185 5.56 -5.74 14.44
CA GLN A 185 5.98 -4.92 13.31
C GLN A 185 5.20 -3.60 13.33
N GLU A 186 5.85 -2.52 12.90
CA GLU A 186 5.24 -1.20 12.74
C GLU A 186 5.21 -0.83 11.25
N LYS A 187 4.04 -0.41 10.76
CA LYS A 187 3.89 0.14 9.41
C LYS A 187 2.91 1.31 9.46
N TYR A 188 2.96 2.19 8.46
CA TYR A 188 2.04 3.31 8.35
C TYR A 188 0.61 2.84 8.18
N PHE A 189 -0.32 3.62 8.70
CA PHE A 189 -1.75 3.36 8.58
C PHE A 189 -2.20 3.26 7.11
N THR A 190 -1.56 4.02 6.23
CA THR A 190 -1.79 4.02 4.77
C THR A 190 -1.21 2.81 4.05
N SER A 191 -0.27 2.07 4.66
CA SER A 191 0.31 0.85 4.08
C SER A 191 -0.62 -0.37 4.15
N PHE A 192 -1.70 -0.29 4.92
CA PHE A 192 -2.65 -1.39 5.08
C PHE A 192 -3.90 -1.19 4.22
N SER A 193 -4.36 -2.27 3.62
CA SER A 193 -5.76 -2.32 3.17
C SER A 193 -6.65 -2.66 4.36
N TRP A 194 -7.56 -1.74 4.68
CA TRP A 194 -8.55 -1.90 5.75
C TRP A 194 -9.86 -2.55 5.28
N GLU A 195 -9.89 -3.02 4.02
CA GLU A 195 -10.98 -3.84 3.48
C GLU A 195 -10.98 -5.26 4.09
N ASP A 196 -12.01 -6.06 3.79
CA ASP A 196 -12.06 -7.43 4.32
C ASP A 196 -10.94 -8.28 3.70
N ILE A 197 -10.18 -9.01 4.52
CA ILE A 197 -9.03 -9.82 4.07
C ILE A 197 -9.47 -10.84 3.01
N ALA A 198 -10.73 -11.29 3.05
CA ALA A 198 -11.31 -12.21 2.07
C ALA A 198 -11.55 -11.59 0.69
N SER A 199 -11.52 -10.26 0.56
CA SER A 199 -11.69 -9.53 -0.71
C SER A 199 -10.38 -8.93 -1.24
N VAL A 200 -9.29 -9.09 -0.52
CA VAL A 200 -8.00 -8.49 -0.83
C VAL A 200 -7.13 -9.50 -1.60
N ASP A 201 -6.55 -9.07 -2.72
CA ASP A 201 -5.70 -9.89 -3.60
C ASP A 201 -4.38 -10.26 -2.90
N TYR A 202 -3.70 -11.33 -3.36
CA TYR A 202 -2.51 -11.90 -2.70
C TYR A 202 -1.34 -10.91 -2.53
N SER A 203 -1.35 -9.77 -3.24
CA SER A 203 -0.30 -8.75 -3.25
C SER A 203 -0.50 -7.60 -2.25
N VAL A 204 -1.60 -7.56 -1.50
CA VAL A 204 -1.96 -6.40 -0.67
C VAL A 204 -1.85 -6.73 0.82
N LEU A 205 -1.14 -5.88 1.56
CA LEU A 205 -0.91 -6.02 3.00
C LEU A 205 -2.21 -5.80 3.79
N ALA A 206 -2.89 -6.90 4.13
CA ALA A 206 -4.06 -6.89 5.01
C ALA A 206 -3.72 -7.56 6.35
N VAL A 207 -3.86 -6.83 7.46
CA VAL A 207 -3.59 -7.35 8.80
C VAL A 207 -4.90 -7.69 9.52
N PRO A 208 -5.04 -8.92 10.06
CA PRO A 208 -6.16 -9.25 10.92
C PRO A 208 -6.25 -8.31 12.13
N LYS A 209 -7.40 -7.64 12.29
CA LYS A 209 -7.64 -6.62 13.32
C LYS A 209 -7.32 -7.06 14.76
N HIS A 210 -7.44 -8.35 15.06
CA HIS A 210 -7.11 -8.91 16.38
C HIS A 210 -5.61 -8.95 16.69
N ARG A 211 -4.75 -8.81 15.67
CA ARG A 211 -3.29 -8.77 15.79
C ARG A 211 -2.74 -7.36 15.99
N ILE A 212 -3.58 -6.34 15.92
CA ILE A 212 -3.17 -4.96 16.18
C ILE A 212 -3.05 -4.77 17.69
N GLU A 213 -1.92 -4.23 18.12
CA GLU A 213 -1.57 -4.00 19.51
C GLU A 213 -1.55 -2.51 19.88
N TYR A 214 -1.14 -1.60 18.99
CA TYR A 214 -1.19 -0.16 19.25
C TYR A 214 -1.24 0.70 17.99
N PHE A 215 -1.68 1.95 18.16
CA PHE A 215 -1.59 3.04 17.18
C PHE A 215 -0.73 4.17 17.76
N LYS A 216 0.15 4.72 16.93
CA LYS A 216 0.92 5.92 17.24
C LYS A 216 0.52 7.05 16.31
N TYR A 217 0.58 8.27 16.81
CA TYR A 217 0.59 9.51 16.03
C TYR A 217 1.96 10.13 16.21
N LYS A 218 2.75 10.25 15.14
CA LYS A 218 4.20 10.51 15.23
C LYS A 218 4.82 9.52 16.22
N ASP A 219 5.43 10.01 17.30
CA ASP A 219 6.11 9.19 18.30
C ASP A 219 5.23 8.86 19.52
N ILE A 220 4.02 9.43 19.59
CA ILE A 220 3.13 9.27 20.74
C ILE A 220 2.17 8.10 20.51
N LYS A 221 2.21 7.12 21.40
CA LYS A 221 1.17 6.07 21.46
C LYS A 221 -0.18 6.67 21.85
N VAL A 222 -1.06 6.81 20.87
CA VAL A 222 -2.41 7.36 21.05
C VAL A 222 -3.41 6.29 21.46
N TRP A 223 -3.16 5.03 21.12
CA TRP A 223 -3.96 3.90 21.56
C TRP A 223 -3.06 2.68 21.75
N ASP A 224 -3.08 2.05 22.93
CA ASP A 224 -2.23 0.90 23.26
C ASP A 224 -3.06 -0.14 24.02
N LYS A 225 -3.22 -1.32 23.41
CA LYS A 225 -4.07 -2.41 23.93
C LYS A 225 -3.46 -3.09 25.16
N PRO A 226 -2.16 -3.47 25.19
CA PRO A 226 -1.50 -3.95 26.41
C PRO A 226 -1.53 -2.95 27.57
N ARG A 227 -1.28 -1.67 27.30
CA ARG A 227 -1.19 -0.62 28.33
C ARG A 227 -2.55 0.02 28.67
N ARG A 228 -3.62 -0.36 27.97
CA ARG A 228 -4.97 0.22 28.08
C ARG A 228 -4.98 1.75 27.96
N ILE A 229 -4.23 2.28 26.99
CA ILE A 229 -4.20 3.71 26.68
C ILE A 229 -5.19 3.96 25.55
N ASP A 230 -6.08 4.94 25.72
CA ASP A 230 -7.00 5.41 24.69
C ASP A 230 -7.07 6.94 24.76
N ASN A 231 -6.06 7.57 24.17
CA ASN A 231 -6.03 9.02 23.97
C ASN A 231 -6.67 9.40 22.62
N VAL A 232 -7.23 8.43 21.88
CA VAL A 232 -7.99 8.72 20.66
C VAL A 232 -9.39 9.21 21.03
N PHE A 233 -10.05 8.48 21.94
CA PHE A 233 -11.41 8.78 22.40
C PHE A 233 -11.49 9.20 23.87
N GLY A 234 -10.39 9.07 24.63
CA GLY A 234 -10.37 9.34 26.07
C GLY A 234 -11.12 8.30 26.92
N SER A 235 -11.49 7.15 26.34
CA SER A 235 -12.42 6.17 26.96
C SER A 235 -11.85 5.48 28.19
N THR A 236 -10.53 5.54 28.40
CA THR A 236 -9.85 4.93 29.55
C THR A 236 -9.73 5.89 30.75
N GLY A 237 -10.42 7.03 30.72
CA GLY A 237 -10.51 7.99 31.84
C GLY A 237 -9.51 9.15 31.75
N SER A 238 -8.63 9.13 30.75
CA SER A 238 -7.64 10.19 30.48
C SER A 238 -8.29 11.54 30.13
N LYS A 239 -9.54 11.57 29.64
CA LYS A 239 -10.27 12.74 29.07
C LYS A 239 -9.54 13.46 27.92
N THR A 240 -8.29 13.12 27.67
CA THR A 240 -7.48 13.56 26.54
C THR A 240 -7.99 12.89 25.26
N THR A 241 -8.37 13.70 24.29
CA THR A 241 -8.77 13.28 22.95
C THR A 241 -7.60 13.37 21.98
N ILE A 242 -7.76 12.81 20.78
CA ILE A 242 -6.71 12.85 19.76
C ILE A 242 -6.30 14.30 19.44
N TYR A 243 -7.26 15.23 19.43
CA TYR A 243 -7.02 16.65 19.22
C TYR A 243 -6.23 17.29 20.35
N ASP A 244 -6.44 16.87 21.60
CA ASP A 244 -5.64 17.36 22.74
C ASP A 244 -4.19 16.85 22.67
N VAL A 245 -3.98 15.63 22.16
CA VAL A 245 -2.64 15.09 21.91
C VAL A 245 -1.94 15.88 20.80
N ILE A 246 -2.65 16.15 19.70
CA ILE A 246 -2.13 16.93 18.57
C ILE A 246 -1.80 18.35 19.03
N ALA A 247 -2.72 19.04 19.69
CA ALA A 247 -2.54 20.41 20.16
C ALA A 247 -1.41 20.53 21.21
N ASN A 248 -1.27 19.55 22.11
CA ASN A 248 -0.15 19.54 23.06
C ASN A 248 1.20 19.24 22.38
N TYR A 249 1.21 18.39 21.35
CA TYR A 249 2.40 18.13 20.56
C TYR A 249 2.86 19.39 19.81
N GLU A 250 1.93 20.08 19.16
CA GLU A 250 2.19 21.36 18.47
C GLU A 250 2.66 22.47 19.42
N LYS A 251 2.04 22.58 20.60
CA LYS A 251 2.37 23.59 21.61
C LYS A 251 3.76 23.40 22.22
N ASN A 252 4.20 22.15 22.38
CA ASN A 252 5.52 21.82 22.94
C ASN A 252 6.63 21.87 21.88
N ASN A 253 6.30 21.90 20.58
CA ASN A 253 7.21 22.11 19.45
C ASN A 253 6.81 23.35 18.61
N PRO A 254 7.01 24.59 19.13
CA PRO A 254 6.48 25.82 18.54
C PRO A 254 7.16 26.25 17.22
N GLY A 255 8.07 25.45 16.66
CA GLY A 255 8.65 25.63 15.33
C GLY A 255 7.88 24.96 14.18
N SER A 256 6.82 24.21 14.48
CA SER A 256 6.09 23.40 13.48
C SER A 256 4.97 24.13 12.72
N THR A 257 4.66 25.38 13.10
CA THR A 257 3.70 26.25 12.38
C THR A 257 4.41 27.37 11.61
N LYS A 258 5.19 26.97 10.61
CA LYS A 258 5.11 27.60 9.28
C LYS A 258 4.44 26.56 8.37
N GLN A 259 3.84 27.00 7.26
CA GLN A 259 3.43 26.08 6.20
C GLN A 259 4.68 25.36 5.69
N ASP A 260 5.03 24.27 6.37
CA ASP A 260 6.18 23.43 6.10
C ASP A 260 5.60 22.10 5.63
N ASN A 261 5.64 21.94 4.31
CA ASN A 261 5.34 20.71 3.63
C ASN A 261 6.31 19.64 4.11
N GLY A 262 5.80 18.76 4.97
CA GLY A 262 6.21 17.38 5.13
C GLY A 262 7.69 17.13 5.38
N ASN A 263 8.01 16.80 6.63
CA ASN A 263 9.12 15.90 6.92
C ASN A 263 8.63 14.86 7.92
N TYR A 264 7.91 13.86 7.39
CA TYR A 264 7.94 12.54 7.97
C TYR A 264 9.19 11.87 7.44
N GLU A 265 10.08 11.56 8.37
CA GLU A 265 11.14 10.59 8.18
C GLU A 265 10.50 9.22 7.95
N ASP A 266 10.15 9.06 6.69
CA ASP A 266 10.06 7.81 6.00
C ASP A 266 11.37 7.04 6.26
N SER A 267 11.28 5.94 7.02
CA SER A 267 12.40 5.02 7.21
C SER A 267 12.66 4.18 5.95
N ASP A 268 12.17 4.60 4.80
CA ASP A 268 12.73 4.19 3.53
C ASP A 268 14.14 4.77 3.47
N ASP A 269 15.15 3.93 3.31
CA ASP A 269 16.45 4.47 3.01
C ASP A 269 16.51 4.83 1.53
N ASP A 270 16.48 6.12 1.25
CA ASP A 270 16.46 6.68 -0.11
C ASP A 270 17.85 6.68 -0.77
N SER A 271 18.74 5.75 -0.41
CA SER A 271 19.98 5.49 -1.16
C SER A 271 19.80 4.26 -2.05
N ASP A 272 18.86 4.35 -2.99
CA ASP A 272 18.60 3.32 -3.99
C ASP A 272 19.19 3.77 -5.34
N ASP A 273 19.87 2.83 -5.98
CA ASP A 273 20.48 2.86 -7.33
C ASP A 273 21.74 3.67 -7.62
N GLY A 274 22.20 4.57 -6.76
CA GLY A 274 23.40 5.36 -7.06
C GLY A 274 23.33 6.10 -8.41
N ILE A 275 22.14 6.52 -8.86
CA ILE A 275 21.99 7.16 -10.15
C ILE A 275 22.20 8.68 -9.99
N SER A 276 23.34 9.18 -10.46
CA SER A 276 23.56 10.62 -10.70
C SER A 276 24.34 10.76 -12.00
N VAL A 277 23.75 11.46 -12.98
CA VAL A 277 24.37 11.67 -14.29
C VAL A 277 25.16 12.98 -14.25
N THR A 278 26.48 12.88 -14.34
CA THR A 278 27.36 14.04 -14.57
C THR A 278 27.27 14.48 -16.03
N ILE A 279 26.93 15.75 -16.25
CA ILE A 279 27.01 16.40 -17.56
C ILE A 279 28.49 16.65 -17.87
N ASP A 280 29.03 15.94 -18.85
CA ASP A 280 30.39 16.19 -19.36
C ASP A 280 30.40 17.43 -20.26
N GLY A 281 31.31 18.37 -19.98
CA GLY A 281 31.56 19.51 -20.87
C GLY A 281 32.46 20.60 -20.28
N GLY A 282 33.78 20.47 -20.42
CA GLY A 282 34.70 21.62 -20.41
C GLY A 282 36.05 21.41 -19.71
N ALA A 283 37.11 21.29 -20.51
CA ALA A 283 38.50 21.11 -20.10
C ALA A 283 39.09 22.22 -19.20
N SER A 284 39.94 21.85 -18.23
CA SER A 284 41.38 22.21 -18.16
C SER A 284 42.06 21.89 -16.81
N ASN A 285 43.23 21.24 -16.90
CA ASN A 285 44.40 21.24 -16.02
C ASN A 285 44.41 20.65 -14.57
N SER A 286 45.01 19.46 -14.49
CA SER A 286 46.16 19.04 -13.65
C SER A 286 46.21 19.40 -12.15
N HIS A 287 46.18 18.38 -11.29
CA HIS A 287 47.33 18.02 -10.42
C HIS A 287 47.17 16.64 -9.73
N MET A 288 48.19 15.79 -9.92
CA MET A 288 48.61 14.61 -9.11
C MET A 288 49.11 15.08 -7.71
N TYR A 289 49.09 14.37 -6.56
CA TYR A 289 48.83 13.01 -6.04
C TYR A 289 48.25 13.19 -4.60
N ASN A 290 47.55 12.26 -3.92
CA ASN A 290 48.06 11.05 -3.27
C ASN A 290 46.86 10.22 -2.73
N ASN A 291 47.04 8.91 -2.71
CA ASN A 291 46.28 7.99 -1.87
C ASN A 291 46.59 8.30 -0.41
N ASP A 292 45.56 8.40 0.43
CA ASP A 292 45.49 7.84 1.77
C ASP A 292 44.01 7.77 2.15
N ASP A 293 43.68 6.75 2.95
CA ASP A 293 42.40 6.54 3.63
C ASP A 293 41.89 7.83 4.31
N ASP A 294 40.57 8.03 4.32
CA ASP A 294 39.75 8.77 5.31
C ASP A 294 38.31 8.81 4.75
N ASP A 295 37.25 8.32 5.41
CA ASP A 295 36.70 8.78 6.69
C ASP A 295 36.72 10.32 6.83
N ASP A 296 35.82 11.00 6.11
CA ASP A 296 35.40 12.38 6.41
C ASP A 296 33.86 12.41 6.40
N ASP A 297 33.18 12.52 7.54
CA ASP A 297 33.09 13.64 8.50
C ASP A 297 32.39 14.85 7.88
N ASP A 298 31.06 14.77 7.80
CA ASP A 298 30.20 15.91 7.50
C ASP A 298 30.03 16.75 8.77
N GLN A 299 31.00 17.66 9.01
CA GLN A 299 30.93 18.64 10.09
C GLN A 299 29.89 19.72 9.80
N ALA A 300 28.63 19.46 10.16
CA ALA A 300 27.69 20.51 10.50
C ALA A 300 27.88 20.91 11.98
N THR A 301 28.56 22.03 12.19
CA THR A 301 28.77 22.60 13.52
C THR A 301 27.49 23.27 14.03
N GLY A 302 26.98 22.79 15.16
CA GLY A 302 26.13 23.59 16.05
C GLY A 302 24.78 22.98 16.42
N PHE A 303 24.70 22.53 17.68
CA PHE A 303 23.49 22.56 18.51
C PHE A 303 22.44 21.42 18.44
N ASP A 304 22.78 20.21 17.99
CA ASP A 304 21.86 19.05 18.09
C ASP A 304 22.50 17.81 18.74
N LYS A 305 23.18 17.99 19.88
CA LYS A 305 23.85 16.87 20.59
C LYS A 305 23.03 16.23 21.72
N GLU A 306 21.83 16.71 22.02
CA GLU A 306 20.96 16.08 23.02
C GLU A 306 19.51 16.16 22.54
N LEU A 307 18.86 14.99 22.43
CA LEU A 307 17.41 14.73 22.25
C LEU A 307 17.00 13.92 21.00
N CYS A 308 17.79 12.95 20.56
CA CYS A 308 17.27 11.80 19.78
C CYS A 308 17.96 10.50 20.23
N ASP A 309 17.70 10.06 21.47
CA ASP A 309 18.05 8.71 21.93
C ASP A 309 16.95 7.73 21.48
N ASP A 310 16.88 7.50 20.18
CA ASP A 310 16.19 6.35 19.61
C ASP A 310 17.25 5.26 19.47
N GLY A 311 17.29 4.34 20.44
CA GLY A 311 18.31 3.30 20.61
C GLY A 311 18.43 2.24 19.49
N TYR A 312 18.49 2.64 18.22
CA TYR A 312 18.95 1.86 17.10
C TYR A 312 20.16 2.55 16.47
N ASP A 313 21.33 1.95 16.65
CA ASP A 313 22.60 2.40 16.09
C ASP A 313 22.49 2.56 14.56
N LYS A 314 22.79 3.76 14.02
CA LYS A 314 22.87 4.00 12.56
C LYS A 314 23.80 3.01 11.87
N TYR A 315 24.80 2.52 12.60
CA TYR A 315 25.73 1.47 12.19
C TYR A 315 25.02 0.17 11.74
N TRP A 316 24.00 -0.29 12.47
CA TRP A 316 23.30 -1.55 12.14
C TRP A 316 22.34 -1.39 10.96
N ARG A 317 21.71 -0.22 10.78
CA ARG A 317 20.84 0.06 9.63
C ARG A 317 21.56 -0.01 8.29
N ASN A 318 22.85 0.31 8.26
CA ASN A 318 23.66 0.22 7.03
C ASN A 318 24.13 -1.21 6.74
N LYS A 319 24.31 -2.04 7.77
CA LYS A 319 24.84 -3.40 7.62
C LYS A 319 23.80 -4.39 7.08
N GLU A 320 22.52 -4.16 7.31
CA GLU A 320 21.44 -5.03 6.83
C GLU A 320 20.88 -4.61 5.46
N ARG A 321 21.45 -3.58 4.83
CA ARG A 321 20.99 -3.14 3.50
C ARG A 321 21.55 -4.00 2.39
N PRO A 322 20.78 -4.25 1.33
CA PRO A 322 21.34 -4.80 0.12
C PRO A 322 22.37 -3.84 -0.47
N ASN A 323 23.47 -4.39 -0.98
CA ASN A 323 24.54 -3.66 -1.66
C ASN A 323 24.87 -4.29 -3.03
N TYR A 324 24.28 -5.45 -3.33
CA TYR A 324 24.28 -6.08 -4.64
C TYR A 324 22.87 -6.57 -5.00
N PHE A 325 22.66 -6.84 -6.28
CA PHE A 325 21.45 -7.49 -6.76
C PHE A 325 21.74 -8.36 -7.98
N LEU A 326 20.92 -9.39 -8.18
CA LEU A 326 20.86 -10.10 -9.45
C LEU A 326 19.81 -9.46 -10.34
N ALA A 327 20.13 -9.25 -11.61
CA ALA A 327 19.20 -8.66 -12.57
C ALA A 327 19.27 -9.29 -13.95
N VAL A 328 18.15 -9.19 -14.68
CA VAL A 328 18.09 -9.33 -16.13
C VAL A 328 18.19 -7.92 -16.72
N ARG A 329 19.17 -7.68 -17.59
CA ARG A 329 19.29 -6.41 -18.30
C ARG A 329 18.22 -6.34 -19.39
N ILE A 330 17.56 -5.19 -19.52
CA ILE A 330 16.62 -4.93 -20.60
C ILE A 330 17.36 -4.21 -21.73
N THR A 331 17.37 -4.80 -22.91
CA THR A 331 18.12 -4.32 -24.09
C THR A 331 17.26 -4.22 -25.34
N ASP A 332 16.00 -4.68 -25.27
CA ASP A 332 15.07 -4.57 -26.38
C ASP A 332 14.81 -3.10 -26.76
N PRO A 333 14.98 -2.72 -28.04
CA PRO A 333 14.90 -1.34 -28.47
C PRO A 333 13.47 -0.78 -28.40
N ASP A 334 12.44 -1.61 -28.58
CA ASP A 334 11.04 -1.15 -28.51
C ASP A 334 10.67 -0.82 -27.05
N VAL A 335 11.19 -1.62 -26.10
CA VAL A 335 11.05 -1.35 -24.66
C VAL A 335 11.76 -0.06 -24.27
N ALA A 336 12.99 0.15 -24.73
CA ALA A 336 13.74 1.38 -24.46
C ALA A 336 13.04 2.61 -25.05
N GLN A 337 12.58 2.55 -26.30
CA GLN A 337 11.88 3.65 -26.96
C GLN A 337 10.56 4.01 -26.27
N THR A 338 9.78 3.00 -25.85
CA THR A 338 8.53 3.23 -25.13
C THR A 338 8.77 3.85 -23.76
N THR A 339 9.84 3.41 -23.08
CA THR A 339 10.28 3.96 -21.79
C THR A 339 10.67 5.43 -21.92
N GLU A 340 11.49 5.76 -22.92
CA GLU A 340 11.90 7.14 -23.24
C GLU A 340 10.67 8.04 -23.49
N GLY A 341 9.73 7.60 -24.33
CA GLY A 341 8.52 8.39 -24.60
C GLY A 341 7.63 8.64 -23.37
N ILE A 342 7.65 7.74 -22.37
CA ILE A 342 6.98 7.97 -21.08
C ILE A 342 7.76 8.97 -20.24
N GLN A 343 9.09 8.84 -20.17
CA GLN A 343 9.95 9.79 -19.47
C GLN A 343 9.77 11.19 -20.05
N ASP A 344 9.82 11.35 -21.37
CA ASP A 344 9.60 12.64 -22.06
C ASP A 344 8.26 13.27 -21.68
N THR A 345 7.16 12.49 -21.67
CA THR A 345 5.84 13.00 -21.27
C THR A 345 5.85 13.54 -19.84
N ILE A 346 6.61 12.90 -18.93
CA ILE A 346 6.73 13.34 -17.53
C ILE A 346 7.60 14.59 -17.44
N LEU A 347 8.73 14.62 -18.17
CA LEU A 347 9.67 15.73 -18.19
C LEU A 347 9.12 16.99 -18.86
N GLU A 348 8.23 16.85 -19.84
CA GLU A 348 7.46 17.97 -20.41
C GLU A 348 6.62 18.69 -19.35
N HIS A 349 6.15 17.95 -18.33
CA HIS A 349 5.38 18.52 -17.23
C HIS A 349 6.26 19.02 -16.07
N GLU A 350 7.26 18.24 -15.67
CA GLU A 350 8.19 18.58 -14.59
C GLU A 350 9.64 18.23 -14.98
N PRO A 351 10.38 19.18 -15.60
CA PRO A 351 11.74 18.95 -16.07
C PRO A 351 12.73 18.59 -14.96
N ARG A 352 12.45 18.97 -13.71
CA ARG A 352 13.34 18.68 -12.57
C ARG A 352 13.39 17.19 -12.21
N PHE A 353 12.50 16.38 -12.78
CA PHE A 353 12.53 14.92 -12.66
C PHE A 353 13.54 14.23 -13.59
N GLU A 354 14.32 14.98 -14.38
CA GLU A 354 15.34 14.41 -15.28
C GLU A 354 16.31 13.47 -14.54
N SER A 355 16.82 13.89 -13.39
CA SER A 355 17.71 13.08 -12.55
C SER A 355 17.03 11.90 -11.84
N CYS A 356 15.69 11.83 -11.88
CA CYS A 356 14.89 10.74 -11.34
C CYS A 356 14.58 9.66 -12.39
N CYS A 357 14.75 9.97 -13.67
CA CYS A 357 14.51 9.02 -14.76
C CYS A 357 15.56 7.92 -14.73
N MET A 358 15.14 6.67 -14.87
CA MET A 358 16.10 5.59 -15.03
C MET A 358 16.78 5.71 -16.40
N PRO A 359 18.12 5.82 -16.48
CA PRO A 359 18.78 5.86 -17.76
C PRO A 359 18.51 4.58 -18.57
N LEU A 360 18.24 4.75 -19.87
CA LEU A 360 17.82 3.64 -20.73
C LEU A 360 18.84 2.48 -20.75
N HIS A 361 20.13 2.79 -20.67
CA HIS A 361 21.20 1.79 -20.63
C HIS A 361 21.28 1.01 -19.31
N CYS A 362 20.60 1.48 -18.25
CA CYS A 362 20.48 0.85 -16.93
C CYS A 362 19.14 0.13 -16.72
N LEU A 363 18.25 0.07 -17.72
CA LEU A 363 16.98 -0.64 -17.58
C LEU A 363 17.23 -2.12 -17.26
N HIS A 364 16.56 -2.59 -16.22
CA HIS A 364 16.75 -3.93 -15.70
C HIS A 364 15.50 -4.41 -14.95
N MET A 365 15.39 -5.73 -14.81
CA MET A 365 14.48 -6.38 -13.87
C MET A 365 15.31 -7.05 -12.77
N THR A 366 15.15 -6.61 -11.54
CA THR A 366 15.80 -7.20 -10.37
C THR A 366 15.16 -8.53 -10.02
N LEU A 367 15.97 -9.57 -9.82
CA LEU A 367 15.53 -10.93 -9.45
C LEU A 367 15.56 -11.13 -7.91
N CYS A 368 16.61 -10.64 -7.26
CA CYS A 368 16.76 -10.63 -5.81
C CYS A 368 17.87 -9.66 -5.39
N THR A 369 17.81 -9.15 -4.16
CA THR A 369 18.82 -8.29 -3.55
C THR A 369 19.67 -9.07 -2.54
N ILE A 370 20.96 -8.71 -2.45
CA ILE A 370 22.01 -9.52 -1.81
C ILE A 370 22.88 -8.62 -0.94
N GLY A 371 23.33 -9.17 0.19
CA GLY A 371 24.36 -8.59 1.06
C GLY A 371 25.72 -9.22 0.85
N LEU A 372 26.67 -8.49 0.26
CA LEU A 372 28.08 -8.85 0.10
C LEU A 372 28.95 -7.71 0.63
N ASP A 373 29.20 -7.74 1.94
CA ASP A 373 29.88 -6.68 2.69
C ASP A 373 31.41 -6.75 2.58
N THR A 374 31.97 -7.90 2.21
CA THR A 374 33.43 -8.09 2.06
C THR A 374 33.83 -8.56 0.66
N PRO A 375 35.06 -8.26 0.19
CA PRO A 375 35.56 -8.77 -1.08
C PRO A 375 35.51 -10.30 -1.20
N GLU A 376 35.75 -11.01 -0.10
CA GLU A 376 35.70 -12.48 -0.06
C GLU A 376 34.27 -12.99 -0.28
N GLN A 377 33.25 -12.28 0.22
CA GLN A 377 31.84 -12.60 -0.05
C GLN A 377 31.49 -12.39 -1.52
N VAL A 378 32.05 -11.34 -2.15
CA VAL A 378 31.89 -11.11 -3.59
C VAL A 378 32.53 -12.25 -4.39
N GLU A 379 33.79 -12.60 -4.12
CA GLU A 379 34.46 -13.74 -4.78
C GLU A 379 33.71 -15.06 -4.58
N HIS A 380 33.21 -15.32 -3.36
CA HIS A 380 32.40 -16.50 -3.07
C HIS A 380 31.11 -16.52 -3.90
N CYS A 381 30.37 -15.40 -3.94
CA CYS A 381 29.15 -15.28 -4.75
C CYS A 381 29.42 -15.53 -6.25
N VAL A 382 30.49 -14.94 -6.78
CA VAL A 382 30.92 -15.15 -8.17
C VAL A 382 31.27 -16.62 -8.43
N SER A 383 31.98 -17.27 -7.51
CA SER A 383 32.32 -18.71 -7.60
C SER A 383 31.06 -19.59 -7.59
N VAL A 384 30.12 -19.32 -6.69
CA VAL A 384 28.82 -20.01 -6.59
C VAL A 384 28.04 -19.86 -7.88
N LEU A 385 27.90 -18.63 -8.40
CA LEU A 385 27.23 -18.36 -9.67
C LEU A 385 27.84 -19.15 -10.83
N ASN A 386 29.16 -19.14 -10.97
CA ASN A 386 29.85 -19.90 -12.03
C ASN A 386 29.61 -21.41 -11.91
N ARG A 387 29.56 -21.95 -10.69
CA ARG A 387 29.26 -23.36 -10.45
C ARG A 387 27.82 -23.72 -10.75
N LEU A 388 26.87 -22.85 -10.38
CA LEU A 388 25.44 -23.05 -10.61
C LEU A 388 25.04 -22.80 -12.08
N LYS A 389 25.92 -22.19 -12.89
CA LYS A 389 25.64 -21.84 -14.29
C LYS A 389 24.97 -22.96 -15.10
N PRO A 390 25.41 -24.23 -15.09
CA PRO A 390 24.76 -25.29 -15.88
C PRO A 390 23.34 -25.60 -15.41
N GLU A 391 23.10 -25.57 -14.09
CA GLU A 391 21.78 -25.80 -13.48
C GLU A 391 20.83 -24.64 -13.80
N LEU A 392 21.28 -23.40 -13.57
CA LEU A 392 20.51 -22.20 -13.89
C LEU A 392 20.22 -22.10 -15.40
N ALA A 393 21.19 -22.44 -16.25
CA ALA A 393 20.99 -22.49 -17.70
C ALA A 393 19.96 -23.55 -18.11
N SER A 394 19.80 -24.65 -17.36
CA SER A 394 18.78 -25.65 -17.67
C SER A 394 17.39 -25.23 -17.21
N MET A 395 17.30 -24.39 -16.17
CA MET A 395 16.04 -23.96 -15.57
C MET A 395 15.52 -22.62 -16.12
N ALA A 396 16.40 -21.78 -16.64
CA ALA A 396 16.05 -20.48 -17.18
C ALA A 396 14.95 -20.61 -18.27
N PRO A 397 13.89 -19.79 -18.25
CA PRO A 397 12.79 -19.83 -19.22
C PRO A 397 13.19 -19.24 -20.58
N LYS A 398 14.18 -19.82 -21.27
CA LYS A 398 14.78 -19.24 -22.50
C LYS A 398 13.83 -19.09 -23.68
N ASN A 399 12.79 -19.92 -23.74
CA ASN A 399 11.83 -19.95 -24.85
C ASN A 399 10.57 -19.13 -24.56
N ILE A 400 10.48 -18.51 -23.38
CA ILE A 400 9.33 -17.70 -22.96
C ILE A 400 9.86 -16.28 -22.75
N PRO A 401 9.57 -15.35 -23.67
CA PRO A 401 10.00 -13.97 -23.49
C PRO A 401 9.29 -13.35 -22.29
N ILE A 402 9.99 -12.47 -21.60
CA ILE A 402 9.46 -11.62 -20.54
C ILE A 402 8.63 -10.54 -21.24
N ILE A 403 7.32 -10.49 -20.99
CA ILE A 403 6.42 -9.51 -21.60
C ILE A 403 6.30 -8.31 -20.66
N LEU A 404 6.60 -7.11 -21.18
CA LEU A 404 6.49 -5.85 -20.45
C LEU A 404 5.22 -5.13 -20.91
N LYS A 405 4.20 -5.11 -20.06
CA LYS A 405 2.90 -4.56 -20.42
C LYS A 405 2.19 -3.90 -19.26
N GLY A 406 1.79 -2.66 -19.48
CA GLY A 406 1.09 -1.82 -18.53
C GLY A 406 2.04 -1.13 -17.55
N ILE A 407 1.48 -0.13 -16.86
CA ILE A 407 2.22 0.70 -15.90
C ILE A 407 1.73 0.41 -14.49
N GLY A 408 2.66 0.31 -13.55
CA GLY A 408 2.41 0.25 -12.11
C GLY A 408 3.20 1.32 -11.38
N HIS A 409 2.93 1.46 -10.09
CA HIS A 409 3.66 2.38 -9.24
C HIS A 409 3.87 1.82 -7.83
N PHE A 410 4.95 2.23 -7.18
CA PHE A 410 5.16 2.06 -5.74
C PHE A 410 5.02 3.42 -5.07
N PHE A 411 4.03 3.54 -4.17
CA PHE A 411 3.74 4.74 -3.38
C PHE A 411 3.57 6.04 -4.20
N ASN A 412 3.24 5.93 -5.50
CA ASN A 412 3.27 7.03 -6.49
C ASN A 412 4.64 7.72 -6.65
N ARG A 413 5.71 7.17 -6.05
CA ARG A 413 7.08 7.71 -6.09
C ARG A 413 7.92 7.06 -7.18
N ALA A 414 7.77 5.75 -7.35
CA ALA A 414 8.41 5.00 -8.42
C ALA A 414 7.35 4.54 -9.43
N LEU A 415 7.56 4.84 -10.70
CA LEU A 415 6.77 4.34 -11.81
C LEU A 415 7.56 3.20 -12.48
N TYR A 416 6.90 2.11 -12.79
CA TYR A 416 7.53 0.95 -13.41
C TYR A 416 6.65 0.32 -14.49
N ALA A 417 7.27 -0.31 -15.47
CA ALA A 417 6.60 -1.21 -16.40
C ALA A 417 6.33 -2.54 -15.68
N LYS A 418 5.09 -3.01 -15.75
CA LYS A 418 4.71 -4.32 -15.21
C LYS A 418 5.24 -5.41 -16.11
N ILE A 419 5.58 -6.53 -15.49
CA ILE A 419 6.06 -7.71 -16.18
C ILE A 419 5.03 -8.81 -15.99
N GLU A 420 4.50 -9.35 -17.08
CA GLU A 420 3.63 -10.53 -17.05
C GLU A 420 4.53 -11.75 -16.81
N GLY A 421 4.65 -12.14 -15.53
CA GLY A 421 5.47 -13.27 -15.13
C GLY A 421 4.81 -14.60 -15.44
N ALA A 422 5.42 -15.39 -16.33
CA ALA A 422 5.09 -16.80 -16.45
C ALA A 422 5.51 -17.55 -15.17
N LYS A 423 4.84 -18.67 -14.85
CA LYS A 423 5.12 -19.48 -13.65
C LYS A 423 6.58 -19.89 -13.55
N GLU A 424 7.20 -20.14 -14.69
CA GLU A 424 8.59 -20.53 -14.87
C GLU A 424 9.57 -19.44 -14.39
N LEU A 425 9.23 -18.15 -14.53
CA LEU A 425 10.06 -17.05 -14.03
C LEU A 425 10.10 -17.05 -12.50
N TYR A 426 8.95 -17.22 -11.85
CA TYR A 426 8.87 -17.31 -10.39
C TYR A 426 9.62 -18.53 -9.87
N GLU A 427 9.42 -19.70 -10.48
CA GLU A 427 10.15 -20.92 -10.12
C GLU A 427 11.67 -20.77 -10.30
N PHE A 428 12.10 -20.08 -11.35
CA PHE A 428 13.51 -19.79 -11.60
C PHE A 428 14.10 -18.87 -10.51
N VAL A 429 13.40 -17.80 -10.14
CA VAL A 429 13.84 -16.88 -9.08
C VAL A 429 13.86 -17.57 -7.72
N ASP A 430 12.83 -18.34 -7.38
CA ASP A 430 12.78 -19.11 -6.13
C ASP A 430 13.92 -20.12 -6.04
N HIS A 431 14.26 -20.76 -7.17
CA HIS A 431 15.39 -21.67 -7.23
C HIS A 431 16.73 -20.96 -7.05
N ILE A 432 16.96 -19.80 -7.68
CA ILE A 432 18.15 -18.97 -7.42
C ILE A 432 18.28 -18.66 -5.93
N LYS A 433 17.18 -18.19 -5.31
CA LYS A 433 17.15 -17.83 -3.89
C LYS A 433 17.45 -19.04 -3.00
N LEU A 434 16.89 -20.20 -3.33
CA LEU A 434 17.16 -21.44 -2.60
C LEU A 434 18.64 -21.85 -2.70
N CYS A 435 19.22 -21.81 -3.90
CA CYS A 435 20.62 -22.13 -4.12
C CYS A 435 21.54 -21.16 -3.36
N PHE A 436 21.26 -19.86 -3.42
CA PHE A 436 22.03 -18.85 -2.68
C PHE A 436 21.99 -19.07 -1.17
N LYS A 437 20.80 -19.36 -0.63
CA LYS A 437 20.63 -19.69 0.78
C LYS A 437 21.41 -20.94 1.19
N ASN A 438 21.40 -21.99 0.37
CA ASN A 438 22.17 -23.22 0.63
C ASN A 438 23.68 -22.99 0.61
N GLU A 439 24.15 -21.99 -0.14
CA GLU A 439 25.55 -21.61 -0.27
C GLU A 439 25.97 -20.52 0.73
N GLY A 440 25.06 -20.13 1.64
CA GLY A 440 25.32 -19.13 2.68
C GLY A 440 25.40 -17.69 2.17
N ILE A 441 24.85 -17.40 0.98
CA ILE A 441 24.74 -16.05 0.44
C ILE A 441 23.50 -15.38 1.06
N GLU A 442 23.69 -14.20 1.65
CA GLU A 442 22.64 -13.47 2.34
C GLU A 442 21.72 -12.74 1.35
N ILE A 443 20.46 -13.15 1.31
CA ILE A 443 19.41 -12.46 0.53
C ILE A 443 18.78 -11.40 1.44
N ARG A 444 18.81 -10.14 0.98
CA ARG A 444 18.33 -8.95 1.71
C ARG A 444 17.13 -8.32 1.01
N ASP A 445 16.17 -9.16 0.59
CA ASP A 445 14.91 -8.72 -0.01
C ASP A 445 14.02 -8.08 1.05
N ASN A 446 13.54 -6.86 0.80
CA ASN A 446 12.64 -6.15 1.72
C ASN A 446 11.15 -6.48 1.50
N HIS A 447 10.82 -7.05 0.34
CA HIS A 447 9.45 -7.28 -0.10
C HIS A 447 9.34 -8.60 -0.88
N GLU A 448 8.11 -9.09 -1.05
CA GLU A 448 7.84 -10.21 -1.94
C GLU A 448 8.24 -9.86 -3.38
N PHE A 449 8.68 -10.87 -4.13
CA PHE A 449 9.15 -10.67 -5.49
C PHE A 449 7.99 -10.32 -6.42
N VAL A 450 8.00 -9.06 -6.88
CA VAL A 450 7.11 -8.56 -7.92
C VAL A 450 7.99 -8.16 -9.10
N PRO A 451 7.98 -8.87 -10.24
CA PRO A 451 8.83 -8.51 -11.37
C PRO A 451 8.38 -7.17 -11.97
N HIS A 452 9.31 -6.23 -12.08
CA HIS A 452 9.07 -4.91 -12.63
C HIS A 452 10.35 -4.33 -13.25
N MET A 453 10.18 -3.36 -14.14
CA MET A 453 11.27 -2.53 -14.67
C MET A 453 11.00 -1.06 -14.34
N THR A 454 11.85 -0.46 -13.52
CA THR A 454 11.70 0.95 -13.09
C THR A 454 11.91 1.90 -14.27
N ILE A 455 10.96 2.83 -14.45
CA ILE A 455 10.99 3.88 -15.49
C ILE A 455 11.53 5.18 -14.90
N ILE A 456 11.03 5.56 -13.72
CA ILE A 456 11.38 6.80 -13.02
C ILE A 456 11.11 6.61 -11.53
N LYS A 457 11.99 7.14 -10.68
CA LYS A 457 11.85 7.12 -9.22
C LYS A 457 12.15 8.49 -8.64
N VAL A 458 11.14 9.15 -8.06
CA VAL A 458 11.30 10.46 -7.43
C VAL A 458 12.12 10.33 -6.16
N THR A 459 13.34 10.87 -6.20
CA THR A 459 14.25 10.89 -5.06
C THR A 459 13.81 11.96 -4.04
N ARG A 460 14.17 11.75 -2.77
CA ARG A 460 13.92 12.71 -1.68
C ARG A 460 14.37 14.14 -2.01
N PRO A 461 15.61 14.38 -2.49
CA PRO A 461 16.08 15.72 -2.82
C PRO A 461 15.23 16.42 -3.89
N VAL A 462 14.84 15.68 -4.93
CA VAL A 462 14.01 16.21 -6.01
C VAL A 462 12.57 16.44 -5.55
N GLY A 463 11.98 15.50 -4.80
CA GLY A 463 10.64 15.66 -4.23
C GLY A 463 10.54 16.87 -3.30
N ASN A 464 11.56 17.11 -2.48
CA ASN A 464 11.62 18.27 -1.58
C ASN A 464 11.80 19.60 -2.35
N SER A 465 12.69 19.64 -3.35
CA SER A 465 12.94 20.86 -4.13
C SER A 465 11.78 21.23 -5.07
N THR A 466 11.02 20.25 -5.54
CA THR A 466 9.85 20.46 -6.40
C THR A 466 8.57 20.72 -5.62
N GLY A 467 8.52 20.31 -4.34
CA GLY A 467 7.28 20.21 -3.56
C GLY A 467 6.36 19.08 -4.03
N GLN A 468 6.79 18.27 -5.01
CA GLN A 468 6.04 17.17 -5.59
C GLN A 468 6.71 15.86 -5.18
N LYS A 469 6.22 15.26 -4.09
CA LYS A 469 6.76 14.00 -3.56
C LYS A 469 6.40 12.77 -4.43
N TYR A 470 5.51 12.93 -5.40
CA TYR A 470 4.99 11.84 -6.22
C TYR A 470 4.78 12.30 -7.67
N ILE A 471 4.77 11.33 -8.59
CA ILE A 471 4.48 11.55 -10.00
C ILE A 471 2.96 11.71 -10.15
N PRO A 472 2.45 12.84 -10.68
CA PRO A 472 1.02 13.07 -10.80
C PRO A 472 0.31 11.94 -11.59
N PRO A 473 -0.69 11.25 -11.01
CA PRO A 473 -1.29 10.07 -11.63
C PRO A 473 -1.88 10.29 -13.03
N TRP A 474 -2.36 11.51 -13.31
CA TRP A 474 -2.95 11.83 -14.60
C TRP A 474 -1.93 11.74 -15.77
N LEU A 475 -0.62 11.87 -15.51
CA LEU A 475 0.45 11.73 -16.51
C LEU A 475 0.58 10.32 -17.08
N TYR A 476 0.18 9.30 -16.31
CA TYR A 476 0.30 7.89 -16.73
C TYR A 476 -1.01 7.09 -16.63
N SER A 477 -2.07 7.64 -16.02
CA SER A 477 -3.38 6.95 -15.87
C SER A 477 -4.07 6.62 -17.20
N HIS A 478 -3.78 7.37 -18.26
CA HIS A 478 -4.27 7.08 -19.61
C HIS A 478 -3.41 6.05 -20.37
N LYS A 479 -2.28 5.64 -19.77
CA LYS A 479 -1.26 4.73 -20.31
C LYS A 479 -1.24 3.38 -19.58
N THR A 480 -2.37 2.95 -19.01
CA THR A 480 -2.44 1.73 -18.17
C THR A 480 -2.25 0.43 -18.94
N ASP A 481 -2.52 0.41 -20.24
CA ASP A 481 -2.39 -0.76 -21.13
C ASP A 481 -1.30 -0.57 -22.20
N VAL A 482 -0.23 0.17 -21.86
CA VAL A 482 0.93 0.36 -22.76
C VAL A 482 1.63 -0.97 -22.96
N ASP A 483 1.81 -1.36 -24.23
CA ASP A 483 2.70 -2.44 -24.62
C ASP A 483 4.11 -1.88 -24.78
N PHE A 484 5.04 -2.29 -23.91
CA PHE A 484 6.44 -1.90 -24.02
C PHE A 484 7.19 -2.84 -24.97
N GLY A 485 6.70 -4.06 -25.18
CA GLY A 485 7.41 -5.11 -25.89
C GLY A 485 7.88 -6.22 -24.98
N GLN A 486 8.99 -6.86 -25.34
CA GLN A 486 9.42 -8.11 -24.74
C GLN A 486 10.94 -8.18 -24.58
N GLN A 487 11.40 -8.90 -23.56
CA GLN A 487 12.81 -9.15 -23.31
C GLN A 487 13.09 -10.65 -23.23
N VAL A 488 14.12 -11.12 -23.93
CA VAL A 488 14.61 -12.50 -23.77
C VAL A 488 15.50 -12.58 -22.54
N LEU A 489 15.30 -13.60 -21.71
CA LEU A 489 16.19 -13.93 -20.60
C LEU A 489 17.36 -14.77 -21.12
N ASP A 490 18.42 -14.08 -21.54
CA ASP A 490 19.65 -14.67 -22.08
C ASP A 490 20.83 -14.55 -21.10
N ASN A 491 20.80 -13.56 -20.21
CA ASN A 491 21.85 -13.28 -19.25
C ASN A 491 21.27 -12.89 -17.88
N ILE A 492 21.97 -13.26 -16.82
CA ILE A 492 21.80 -12.65 -15.49
C ILE A 492 23.10 -11.99 -15.05
N TYR A 493 22.96 -10.84 -14.41
CA TYR A 493 24.06 -9.99 -13.99
C TYR A 493 24.03 -9.87 -12.47
N LEU A 494 25.17 -10.14 -11.82
CA LEU A 494 25.40 -9.68 -10.45
C LEU A 494 25.84 -8.23 -10.55
N CYS A 495 25.07 -7.32 -9.99
CA CYS A 495 25.25 -5.88 -10.08
C CYS A 495 25.55 -5.28 -8.70
N LYS A 496 26.50 -4.35 -8.63
CA LYS A 496 26.80 -3.58 -7.43
C LYS A 496 25.88 -2.35 -7.36
N MET A 497 25.31 -2.07 -6.18
CA MET A 497 24.54 -0.86 -5.90
C MET A 497 25.50 0.30 -5.54
N THR A 498 26.18 0.84 -6.55
CA THR A 498 27.05 2.03 -6.40
C THR A 498 26.68 3.10 -7.40
N HIS A 499 27.32 4.27 -7.33
CA HIS A 499 27.24 5.27 -8.40
C HIS A 499 28.11 4.97 -9.61
N GLU A 500 29.18 4.20 -9.41
CA GLU A 500 30.07 3.77 -10.49
C GLU A 500 29.32 2.95 -11.55
N ARG A 501 29.68 3.16 -12.80
CA ARG A 501 29.14 2.45 -13.95
C ARG A 501 30.26 1.87 -14.80
N ARG A 502 29.91 0.85 -15.59
CA ARG A 502 30.74 0.32 -16.66
C ARG A 502 30.84 1.33 -17.80
N GLU A 503 31.74 1.06 -18.75
CA GLU A 503 31.92 1.87 -19.96
C GLU A 503 30.64 1.99 -20.81
N ASP A 504 29.78 0.96 -20.80
CA ASP A 504 28.48 0.94 -21.48
C ASP A 504 27.34 1.57 -20.65
N GLY A 505 27.68 2.21 -19.54
CA GLY A 505 26.73 2.85 -18.63
C GLY A 505 25.98 1.89 -17.71
N PHE A 506 26.08 0.57 -17.86
CA PHE A 506 25.39 -0.38 -16.98
C PHE A 506 26.05 -0.46 -15.59
N TYR A 507 25.37 -1.05 -14.62
CA TYR A 507 25.90 -1.26 -13.27
C TYR A 507 27.24 -2.02 -13.29
N VAL A 508 28.14 -1.70 -12.35
CA VAL A 508 29.36 -2.49 -12.13
C VAL A 508 28.95 -3.95 -11.90
N THR A 509 29.50 -4.84 -12.72
CA THR A 509 29.07 -6.23 -12.83
C THR A 509 30.21 -7.19 -12.47
N PRO A 510 30.33 -7.69 -11.23
CA PRO A 510 31.37 -8.67 -10.89
C PRO A 510 31.21 -10.02 -11.60
N ALA A 511 29.98 -10.42 -11.96
CA ALA A 511 29.71 -11.65 -12.69
C ALA A 511 28.52 -11.52 -13.65
N CYS A 512 28.61 -12.21 -14.78
CA CYS A 512 27.54 -12.36 -15.76
C CYS A 512 27.42 -13.83 -16.17
N LEU A 513 26.21 -14.38 -16.12
CA LEU A 513 25.89 -15.72 -16.58
C LEU A 513 25.07 -15.61 -17.86
N THR A 514 25.69 -15.99 -18.98
CA THR A 514 25.01 -16.17 -20.27
C THR A 514 24.48 -17.59 -20.40
N PHE A 515 23.25 -17.72 -20.88
CA PHE A 515 22.49 -18.96 -20.99
C PHE A 515 22.38 -19.50 -22.41
#